data_AF-A0A614CSX4-F1
#
_entry.id   AF-A0A614CSX4-F1
#
_cell.length_a   1.000
_cell.length_b   1.000
_cell.length_c   1.000
_cell.angle_alpha   90.00
_cell.angle_beta   90.00
_cell.angle_gamma   90.00
#
_symmetry.space_group_name_H-M   'P 1'
#
loop_
_entity.id
_entity.type
_entity.pdbx_description
1 polymer ?
#
loop_
_entity_poly.entity_id
_entity_poly.type
_entity_poly.pdbx_seq_one_letter_code
_entity_poly.pdbx_strand_id
1 'polypeptide(L)'
;APSLTLGCGSWGGNSISENVGPKHLINKKTVAKRAENMLWHKLPKSIYFRRGSLPIALDEVITDGHKRALIVTDRFLFNNGYADQITSVLKAAGVETEVFFEV
;
A
#
# COMPACT_ATOMS: atom_id res chain seq x y z
N ALA A 1 -22.41 59.63 22.49
CA ALA A 1 -22.76 58.21 22.37
C ALA A 1 -22.13 57.45 23.53
N PRO A 2 -22.86 56.60 24.28
CA PRO A 2 -22.27 55.89 25.40
C PRO A 2 -21.32 54.79 24.87
N SER A 3 -20.12 54.67 25.42
CA SER A 3 -19.21 53.59 25.04
C SER A 3 -19.53 52.35 25.88
N LEU A 4 -19.66 51.22 25.19
CA LEU A 4 -19.91 49.92 25.80
C LEU A 4 -18.55 49.27 26.08
N THR A 5 -17.87 49.72 27.13
CA THR A 5 -16.62 49.10 27.57
C THR A 5 -16.95 47.90 28.46
N LEU A 6 -16.91 46.71 27.89
CA LEU A 6 -16.90 45.47 28.66
C LEU A 6 -15.56 45.40 29.40
N GLY A 7 -15.60 45.66 30.71
CA GLY A 7 -14.43 45.60 31.59
C GLY A 7 -13.91 44.17 31.76
N CYS A 8 -12.71 44.07 32.35
CA CYS A 8 -11.97 42.83 32.61
C CYS A 8 -12.62 41.99 33.73
N GLY A 9 -13.87 41.55 33.54
CA GLY A 9 -14.58 40.73 34.53
C GLY A 9 -14.15 39.27 34.46
N SER A 10 -13.67 38.73 35.58
CA SER A 10 -13.21 37.34 35.73
C SER A 10 -14.33 36.29 35.81
N TRP A 11 -15.60 36.69 35.75
CA TRP A 11 -16.75 35.80 35.99
C TRP A 11 -16.96 34.74 34.89
N GLY A 12 -16.24 34.83 33.76
CA GLY A 12 -16.21 33.84 32.68
C GLY A 12 -14.89 33.06 32.54
N GLY A 13 -13.97 33.14 33.52
CA GLY A 13 -12.72 32.38 33.51
C GLY A 13 -11.62 32.89 32.56
N ASN A 14 -11.84 34.01 31.87
CA ASN A 14 -10.83 34.68 31.04
C ASN A 14 -10.55 36.07 31.61
N SER A 15 -9.31 36.28 32.07
CA SER A 15 -8.82 37.57 32.56
C SER A 15 -7.87 38.17 31.54
N ILE A 16 -8.25 39.29 30.94
CA ILE A 16 -7.40 40.04 30.00
C ILE A 16 -7.09 41.42 30.59
N SER A 17 -5.84 41.88 30.44
CA SER A 17 -5.36 43.18 30.96
C SER A 17 -5.76 44.38 30.09
N GLU A 18 -6.34 44.13 28.91
CA GLU A 18 -6.80 45.14 27.95
C GLU A 18 -8.33 45.10 27.82
N ASN A 19 -8.92 46.17 27.27
CA ASN A 19 -10.36 46.21 26.97
C ASN A 19 -10.77 45.06 26.02
N VAL A 20 -11.96 44.49 26.26
CA VAL A 20 -12.52 43.41 25.44
C VAL A 20 -12.80 43.90 24.02
N GLY A 21 -11.88 43.64 23.10
CA GLY A 21 -12.07 43.84 21.65
C GLY A 21 -12.57 42.57 20.91
N PRO A 22 -12.96 42.70 19.62
CA PRO A 22 -13.46 41.59 18.81
C PRO A 22 -12.56 40.34 18.76
N LYS A 23 -11.24 40.52 18.95
CA LYS A 23 -10.24 39.43 19.03
C LYS A 23 -10.55 38.41 20.13
N HIS A 24 -11.16 38.84 21.23
CA HIS A 24 -11.46 37.99 22.39
C HIS A 24 -12.78 37.23 22.27
N LEU A 25 -13.64 37.61 21.30
CA LEU A 25 -14.92 36.94 21.05
C LEU A 25 -14.77 35.77 20.06
N ILE A 26 -13.57 35.55 19.51
CA ILE A 26 -13.27 34.47 18.57
C ILE A 26 -12.69 33.28 19.33
N ASN A 27 -13.44 32.19 19.38
CA ASN A 27 -12.93 30.93 19.90
C ASN A 27 -12.05 30.23 18.85
N LYS A 28 -10.73 30.27 19.05
CA LYS A 28 -9.77 29.46 18.27
C LYS A 28 -9.48 28.16 19.01
N LYS A 29 -9.87 27.02 18.44
CA LYS A 29 -9.45 25.70 18.93
C LYS A 29 -8.34 25.17 18.03
N THR A 30 -7.17 24.92 18.62
CA THR A 30 -6.05 24.28 17.93
C THR A 30 -6.25 22.76 17.99
N VAL A 31 -6.51 22.13 16.85
CA VAL A 31 -6.60 20.66 16.75
C VAL A 31 -5.28 20.14 16.20
N ALA A 32 -4.60 19.26 16.95
CA ALA A 32 -3.40 18.59 16.46
C ALA A 32 -3.80 17.57 15.38
N LYS A 33 -3.47 17.85 14.12
CA LYS A 33 -3.61 16.90 13.01
C LYS A 33 -2.28 16.20 12.79
N ARG A 34 -2.23 14.88 12.99
CA ARG A 34 -1.06 14.08 12.63
C ARG A 34 -0.99 13.99 11.11
N ALA A 35 0.07 14.52 10.51
CA ALA A 35 0.41 14.22 9.13
C ALA A 35 1.12 12.86 9.12
N GLU A 36 0.52 11.86 8.49
CA GLU A 36 1.19 10.58 8.25
C GLU A 36 2.12 10.75 7.04
N ASN A 37 3.31 10.19 7.15
CA ASN A 37 4.23 10.15 6.02
C ASN A 37 3.67 9.24 4.92
N MET A 38 4.07 9.50 3.67
CA MET A 38 3.65 8.70 2.52
C MET A 38 4.02 7.22 2.73
N LEU A 39 2.99 6.37 2.79
CA LEU A 39 3.14 4.92 2.69
C LEU A 39 3.19 4.57 1.20
N TRP A 40 4.38 4.24 0.71
CA TRP A 40 4.59 3.87 -0.69
C TRP A 40 4.54 2.34 -0.83
N HIS A 41 3.72 1.86 -1.76
CA HIS A 41 3.64 0.45 -2.11
C HIS A 41 4.10 0.26 -3.55
N LYS A 42 5.31 -0.27 -3.73
CA LYS A 42 5.80 -0.68 -5.04
C LYS A 42 5.36 -2.11 -5.30
N LEU A 43 4.30 -2.28 -6.08
CA LEU A 43 3.76 -3.58 -6.44
C LEU A 43 4.28 -4.02 -7.82
N PRO A 44 4.44 -5.34 -8.04
CA PRO A 44 4.61 -5.90 -9.37
C PRO A 44 3.42 -5.57 -10.28
N LYS A 45 3.63 -5.67 -11.59
CA LYS A 45 2.58 -5.43 -12.60
C LYS A 45 1.41 -6.41 -12.46
N SER A 46 1.70 -7.68 -12.18
CA SER A 46 0.71 -8.76 -12.08
C SER A 46 0.94 -9.57 -10.80
N ILE A 47 -0.12 -9.84 -10.03
CA ILE A 47 -0.11 -10.69 -8.83
C ILE A 47 -1.25 -11.71 -8.96
N TYR A 48 -0.89 -12.98 -9.05
CA TYR A 48 -1.84 -14.09 -9.20
C TYR A 48 -2.05 -14.79 -7.85
N PHE A 49 -3.30 -14.85 -7.38
CA PHE A 49 -3.64 -15.45 -6.08
C PHE A 49 -4.90 -16.31 -6.16
N ARG A 50 -5.06 -17.20 -5.18
CA ARG A 50 -6.10 -18.25 -5.05
C ARG A 50 -5.88 -19.48 -5.92
N ARG A 51 -6.60 -20.56 -5.58
CA ARG A 51 -6.58 -21.81 -6.32
C ARG A 51 -7.02 -21.57 -7.77
N GLY A 52 -6.27 -22.13 -8.72
CA GLY A 52 -6.55 -22.00 -10.16
C GLY A 52 -5.90 -20.78 -10.81
N SER A 53 -5.10 -19.99 -10.09
CA SER A 53 -4.40 -18.85 -10.68
C SER A 53 -3.18 -19.23 -11.52
N LEU A 54 -2.59 -20.41 -11.28
CA LEU A 54 -1.35 -20.84 -11.94
C LEU A 54 -1.50 -20.97 -13.48
N PRO A 55 -2.54 -21.62 -14.05
CA PRO A 55 -2.70 -21.66 -15.51
C PRO A 55 -2.83 -20.27 -16.12
N ILE A 56 -3.53 -19.34 -15.46
CA ILE A 56 -3.69 -17.96 -15.93
C ILE A 56 -2.34 -17.23 -15.94
N ALA A 57 -1.51 -17.43 -14.92
CA ALA A 57 -0.18 -16.85 -14.86
C ALA A 57 0.75 -17.40 -15.95
N LEU A 58 0.67 -18.70 -16.24
CA LEU A 58 1.47 -19.33 -17.31
C LEU A 58 1.02 -18.90 -18.70
N ASP A 59 -0.28 -18.69 -18.90
CA ASP A 59 -0.83 -18.21 -20.17
C ASP A 59 -0.35 -16.79 -20.51
N GLU A 60 -0.18 -15.92 -19.50
CA GLU A 60 0.47 -14.60 -19.68
C GLU A 60 1.90 -14.75 -20.21
N VAL A 61 2.70 -15.65 -19.62
CA VAL A 61 4.08 -15.92 -20.06
C VAL A 61 4.15 -16.43 -21.50
N ILE A 62 3.20 -17.28 -21.89
CA ILE A 62 3.10 -17.83 -23.25
C ILE A 62 2.69 -16.73 -24.24
N THR A 63 1.69 -15.93 -23.87
CA THR A 63 1.14 -14.85 -24.72
C THR A 63 2.15 -13.72 -24.93
N ASP A 64 2.98 -13.44 -23.92
CA ASP A 64 4.07 -12.46 -24.02
C ASP A 64 5.20 -12.90 -24.98
N GLY A 65 5.14 -14.13 -25.52
CA GLY A 65 6.02 -14.61 -26.59
C GLY A 65 7.41 -15.03 -26.11
N HIS A 66 7.55 -15.36 -24.82
CA HIS A 66 8.81 -15.83 -24.27
C HIS A 66 9.17 -17.23 -24.80
N LYS A 67 10.40 -17.40 -25.27
CA LYS A 67 10.89 -18.68 -25.84
C LYS A 67 11.57 -19.59 -24.83
N ARG A 68 12.05 -19.03 -23.72
CA ARG A 68 12.83 -19.74 -22.70
C ARG A 68 12.42 -19.25 -21.32
N ALA A 69 12.30 -20.16 -20.36
CA ALA A 69 11.99 -19.85 -18.98
C ALA A 69 12.91 -20.64 -18.03
N LEU A 70 13.44 -19.94 -17.03
CA LEU A 70 14.19 -20.55 -15.93
C LEU A 70 13.29 -20.62 -14.71
N ILE A 71 13.06 -21.83 -14.20
CA ILE A 71 12.25 -22.06 -13.01
C ILE A 71 13.20 -22.26 -11.84
N VAL A 72 13.06 -21.43 -10.82
CA VAL A 72 13.87 -21.49 -9.60
C VAL A 72 12.99 -21.97 -8.45
N THR A 73 13.38 -23.07 -7.82
CA THR A 73 12.59 -23.72 -6.76
C THR A 73 13.50 -24.43 -5.76
N ASP A 74 12.94 -25.10 -4.75
CA ASP A 74 13.69 -25.91 -3.78
C ASP A 74 13.66 -27.41 -4.13
N ARG A 75 14.51 -28.20 -3.46
CA ARG A 75 14.59 -29.66 -3.67
C ARG A 75 13.29 -30.39 -3.34
N PHE A 76 12.52 -29.91 -2.35
CA PHE A 76 11.30 -30.58 -1.93
C PHE A 76 10.20 -30.46 -3.00
N LEU A 77 10.00 -29.26 -3.54
CA LEU A 77 9.04 -29.01 -4.60
C LEU A 77 9.42 -29.72 -5.90
N PHE A 78 10.72 -29.78 -6.20
CA PHE A 78 11.24 -30.53 -7.34
C PHE A 78 11.02 -32.04 -7.18
N ASN A 79 11.46 -32.63 -6.06
CA ASN A 79 11.37 -34.08 -5.84
C ASN A 79 9.93 -34.61 -5.76
N ASN A 80 8.98 -33.76 -5.35
CA ASN A 80 7.55 -34.10 -5.33
C ASN A 80 6.83 -33.82 -6.67
N GLY A 81 7.55 -33.40 -7.71
CA GLY A 81 7.01 -33.20 -9.05
C GLY A 81 6.14 -31.94 -9.24
N TYR A 82 6.20 -30.97 -8.31
CA TYR A 82 5.45 -29.71 -8.48
C TYR A 82 6.00 -28.88 -9.64
N ALA A 83 7.32 -28.93 -9.88
CA ALA A 83 7.94 -28.27 -11.02
C ALA A 83 7.48 -28.88 -12.36
N ASP A 84 7.11 -30.17 -12.39
CA ASP A 84 6.65 -30.85 -13.61
C ASP A 84 5.31 -30.30 -14.10
N GLN A 85 4.44 -29.88 -13.17
CA GLN A 85 3.16 -29.24 -13.50
C GLN A 85 3.36 -27.93 -14.29
N ILE A 86 4.45 -27.21 -14.01
CA ILE A 86 4.78 -25.95 -14.67
C ILE A 86 5.50 -26.21 -16.00
N THR A 87 6.54 -27.06 -15.96
CA THR A 87 7.36 -27.35 -17.15
C THR A 87 6.57 -28.02 -18.25
N SER A 88 5.62 -28.91 -17.92
CA SER A 88 4.77 -29.58 -18.92
C SER A 88 3.92 -28.60 -19.72
N VAL A 89 3.30 -27.63 -19.05
CA VAL A 89 2.48 -26.57 -19.70
C VAL A 89 3.36 -25.69 -20.59
N LEU A 90 4.50 -25.23 -20.08
CA LEU A 90 5.40 -24.37 -20.82
C LEU A 90 6.03 -25.09 -22.04
N LYS A 91 6.43 -26.35 -21.88
CA LYS A 91 6.95 -27.18 -22.99
C LYS A 91 5.89 -27.45 -24.05
N ALA A 92 4.64 -27.68 -23.66
CA ALA A 92 3.53 -27.86 -24.61
C ALA A 92 3.29 -26.60 -25.45
N ALA A 93 3.57 -25.42 -24.89
CA ALA A 93 3.53 -24.14 -25.60
C ALA A 93 4.83 -23.83 -26.39
N GLY A 94 5.81 -24.73 -26.41
CA GLY A 94 7.06 -24.55 -27.14
C GLY A 94 8.10 -23.68 -26.41
N VAL A 95 7.93 -23.45 -25.11
CA VAL A 95 8.90 -22.71 -24.27
C VAL A 95 9.93 -23.69 -23.72
N GLU A 96 11.21 -23.47 -24.02
CA GLU A 96 12.29 -24.26 -23.42
C GLU A 96 12.41 -23.93 -21.93
N THR A 97 12.46 -24.94 -21.09
CA THR A 97 12.48 -24.77 -19.63
C THR A 97 13.66 -25.49 -18.99
N GLU A 98 14.38 -24.78 -18.12
CA GLU A 98 15.34 -25.34 -17.18
C GLU A 98 14.86 -25.11 -15.75
N VAL A 99 15.18 -26.06 -14.87
CA VAL A 99 14.82 -25.99 -13.45
C VAL A 99 16.08 -26.00 -12.62
N PHE A 100 16.26 -24.94 -11.83
CA PHE A 100 17.29 -24.85 -10.81
C PHE A 100 16.63 -25.07 -9.43
N PHE A 101 17.03 -26.13 -8.73
CA PHE A 101 16.40 -26.58 -7.48
C PHE A 101 17.33 -26.61 -6.26
N GLU A 102 18.54 -26.04 -6.37
CA GLU A 102 19.51 -25.95 -5.28
C GLU A 102 19.43 -24.60 -4.54
N VAL A 103 18.21 -24.24 -4.13
CA VAL A 103 17.90 -23.04 -3.33
C VAL A 103 17.78 -23.40 -1.85
#